data_AF-A0A2E3Z3Q5-F1
#
_entry.id   AF-A0A2E3Z3Q5-F1
#
_cell.length_a   1.000
_cell.length_b   1.000
_cell.length_c   1.000
_cell.angle_alpha   90.00
_cell.angle_beta   90.00
_cell.angle_gamma   90.00
#
_symmetry.space_group_name_H-M   'P 1'
#
loop_
_entity.id
_entity.type
_entity.pdbx_description
1 polymer ?
#
loop_
_entity_poly.entity_id
_entity_poly.type
_entity_poly.pdbx_seq_one_letter_code
_entity_poly.pdbx_strand_id
1 'polypeptide(L)'
;MPLVPMRILLDHAAENDYGLAAFNVNNMEQIQAIMEAAEETESPVIVQASRGARSYSQDNYLRHLMLAAAELYPQIPIVMHQDHGNSPDTCQSAIDNGFTSVMMDGSLEADGKTPASYEYNVGVTKEVTEKAHAQGVSVEGELGCLGSLESGEGEQEDGHGAVGQLSHDQLLTDPEEAERFVAETGVDALAVAIGTSHGAYKFTSQPTGEVLAMDRIEEIHRRLPNCHLVMHGSSSVPQELQDIINQYGGSLKQTWGVPVEEIQRGIKSGVRKINVDTDNRLAITGAIRKVFAETPEKFDPRDYLKPARAKMKEVCIARMVAFGQAGNASKIKCESIEKFASFYASV
;
A
#
# COMPACT_ATOMS: atom_id res chain seq x y z
N MET A 1 4.87 -7.35 21.29
CA MET A 1 5.25 -6.11 20.59
C MET A 1 4.06 -5.71 19.71
N PRO A 2 3.87 -4.43 19.39
CA PRO A 2 2.75 -3.98 18.55
C PRO A 2 2.86 -4.42 17.09
N LEU A 3 4.04 -4.88 16.65
CA LEU A 3 4.23 -5.48 15.33
C LEU A 3 3.44 -6.79 15.24
N VAL A 4 2.50 -6.85 14.29
CA VAL A 4 1.60 -7.99 14.05
C VAL A 4 1.66 -8.44 12.59
N PRO A 5 1.36 -9.71 12.28
CA PRO A 5 1.10 -10.15 10.91
C PRO A 5 -0.03 -9.33 10.26
N MET A 6 0.10 -9.03 8.96
CA MET A 6 -0.93 -8.26 8.24
C MET A 6 -2.29 -8.95 8.27
N ARG A 7 -2.30 -10.29 8.21
CA ARG A 7 -3.50 -11.11 8.24
C ARG A 7 -4.43 -10.76 9.41
N ILE A 8 -3.88 -10.50 10.60
CA ILE A 8 -4.66 -10.11 11.78
C ILE A 8 -5.44 -8.81 11.54
N LEU A 9 -4.79 -7.82 10.91
CA LEU A 9 -5.44 -6.53 10.65
C LEU A 9 -6.51 -6.67 9.57
N LEU A 10 -6.25 -7.45 8.52
CA LEU A 10 -7.20 -7.64 7.41
C LEU A 10 -8.42 -8.47 7.84
N ASP A 11 -8.24 -9.53 8.64
CA ASP A 11 -9.34 -10.30 9.22
C ASP A 11 -10.24 -9.40 10.08
N HIS A 12 -9.65 -8.62 10.99
CA HIS A 12 -10.43 -7.68 11.81
C HIS A 12 -11.13 -6.61 10.96
N ALA A 13 -10.48 -6.12 9.89
CA ALA A 13 -11.10 -5.18 8.96
C ALA A 13 -12.30 -5.78 8.22
N ALA A 14 -12.22 -7.05 7.83
CA ALA A 14 -13.32 -7.78 7.20
C ALA A 14 -14.48 -8.03 8.18
N GLU A 15 -14.19 -8.41 9.43
CA GLU A 15 -15.20 -8.64 10.47
C GLU A 15 -15.95 -7.37 10.90
N ASN A 16 -15.38 -6.19 10.65
CA ASN A 16 -15.90 -4.90 11.10
C ASN A 16 -16.15 -3.91 9.95
N ASP A 17 -16.24 -4.39 8.71
CA ASP A 17 -16.63 -3.62 7.52
C ASP A 17 -15.82 -2.34 7.25
N TYR A 18 -14.49 -2.40 7.41
CA TYR A 18 -13.60 -1.28 7.10
C TYR A 18 -12.40 -1.69 6.22
N GLY A 19 -11.64 -0.70 5.76
CA GLY A 19 -10.39 -0.89 5.02
C GLY A 19 -9.22 -0.16 5.70
N LEU A 20 -8.00 -0.62 5.43
CA LEU A 20 -6.77 -0.07 5.99
C LEU A 20 -5.97 0.64 4.90
N ALA A 21 -5.65 1.90 5.14
CA ALA A 21 -4.62 2.58 4.38
C ALA A 21 -3.26 1.94 4.70
N ALA A 22 -2.54 1.57 3.65
CA ALA A 22 -1.15 1.16 3.71
C ALA A 22 -0.28 2.30 3.16
N PHE A 23 0.47 2.93 4.06
CA PHE A 23 1.24 4.13 3.75
C PHE A 23 2.71 3.79 3.49
N ASN A 24 3.24 4.23 2.35
CA ASN A 24 4.66 4.08 2.06
C ASN A 24 5.52 5.02 2.91
N VAL A 25 6.73 4.57 3.26
CA VAL A 25 7.71 5.34 4.03
C VAL A 25 9.11 5.24 3.46
N ASN A 26 9.89 6.29 3.64
CA ASN A 26 11.28 6.43 3.20
C ASN A 26 12.18 7.07 4.28
N ASN A 27 11.60 7.74 5.29
CA ASN A 27 12.36 8.44 6.33
C ASN A 27 11.61 8.56 7.67
N MET A 28 12.21 9.27 8.63
CA MET A 28 11.68 9.47 9.97
C MET A 28 10.40 10.31 9.99
N GLU A 29 10.36 11.43 9.25
CA GLU A 29 9.24 12.37 9.25
C GLU A 29 7.95 11.71 8.76
N GLN A 30 8.03 10.85 7.74
CA GLN A 30 6.89 10.11 7.21
C GLN A 30 6.36 9.10 8.23
N ILE A 31 7.25 8.32 8.86
CA ILE A 31 6.86 7.36 9.90
C ILE A 31 6.21 8.09 11.08
N GLN A 32 6.78 9.21 11.52
CA GLN A 32 6.19 10.03 12.58
C GLN A 32 4.80 10.58 12.19
N ALA A 33 4.63 11.09 10.96
CA ALA A 33 3.32 11.56 10.50
C ALA A 33 2.24 10.47 10.56
N ILE A 34 2.58 9.27 10.08
CA ILE A 34 1.68 8.12 10.06
C ILE A 34 1.32 7.68 11.48
N MET A 35 2.32 7.55 12.36
CA MET A 35 2.09 7.09 13.73
C MET A 35 1.36 8.13 14.59
N GLU A 36 1.68 9.41 14.45
CA GLU A 36 0.94 10.51 15.09
C GLU A 36 -0.53 10.56 14.62
N ALA A 37 -0.80 10.24 13.34
CA ALA A 37 -2.17 10.12 12.82
C ALA A 37 -2.88 8.87 13.38
N ALA A 38 -2.17 7.74 13.44
CA ALA A 38 -2.71 6.48 13.97
C ALA A 38 -3.06 6.60 15.46
N GLU A 39 -2.21 7.26 16.25
CA GLU A 39 -2.50 7.54 17.66
C GLU A 39 -3.71 8.44 17.83
N GLU A 40 -3.77 9.55 17.09
CA GLU A 40 -4.87 10.52 17.20
C GLU A 40 -6.23 9.93 16.81
N THR A 41 -6.24 9.01 15.84
CA THR A 41 -7.46 8.37 15.34
C THR A 41 -7.73 7.01 15.98
N GLU A 42 -6.89 6.55 16.90
CA GLU A 42 -6.91 5.19 17.45
C GLU A 42 -7.01 4.11 16.35
N SER A 43 -6.23 4.26 15.27
CA SER A 43 -6.26 3.38 14.10
C SER A 43 -5.16 2.33 14.14
N PRO A 44 -5.43 1.05 13.81
CA PRO A 44 -4.36 0.15 13.39
C PRO A 44 -3.75 0.65 12.08
N VAL A 45 -2.50 0.27 11.79
CA VAL A 45 -1.79 0.84 10.63
C VAL A 45 -0.93 -0.18 9.90
N ILE A 46 -0.95 -0.10 8.57
CA ILE A 46 0.02 -0.77 7.69
C ILE A 46 1.02 0.28 7.23
N VAL A 47 2.28 0.10 7.61
CA VAL A 47 3.41 0.89 7.13
C VAL A 47 4.17 0.04 6.15
N GLN A 48 4.31 0.52 4.91
CA GLN A 48 4.95 -0.25 3.85
C GLN A 48 6.20 0.41 3.28
N ALA A 49 7.12 -0.42 2.79
CA ALA A 49 8.34 0.05 2.17
C ALA A 49 8.60 -0.72 0.87
N SER A 50 8.81 0.03 -0.20
CA SER A 50 9.23 -0.49 -1.49
C SER A 50 10.71 -0.90 -1.47
N ARG A 51 11.15 -1.56 -2.54
CA ARG A 51 12.59 -1.78 -2.80
C ARG A 51 13.37 -0.47 -2.89
N GLY A 52 12.79 0.57 -3.50
CA GLY A 52 13.42 1.89 -3.58
C GLY A 52 13.56 2.56 -2.22
N ALA A 53 12.53 2.47 -1.37
CA ALA A 53 12.59 2.96 0.00
C ALA A 53 13.69 2.27 0.81
N ARG A 54 13.78 0.94 0.72
CA ARG A 54 14.85 0.15 1.36
C ARG A 54 16.23 0.52 0.85
N SER A 55 16.39 0.74 -0.45
CA SER A 55 17.66 1.21 -1.02
C SER A 55 18.02 2.64 -0.59
N TYR A 56 17.04 3.54 -0.51
CA TYR A 56 17.23 4.95 -0.13
C TYR A 56 17.59 5.08 1.34
N SER A 57 16.81 4.43 2.21
CA SER A 57 16.98 4.50 3.66
C SER A 57 18.06 3.56 4.19
N GLN A 58 18.39 2.49 3.45
CA GLN A 58 19.11 1.30 3.94
C GLN A 58 18.31 0.55 5.00
N ASP A 59 18.27 -0.78 4.87
CA ASP A 59 17.44 -1.66 5.70
C ASP A 59 17.58 -1.44 7.21
N ASN A 60 18.81 -1.21 7.69
CA ASN A 60 19.04 -0.99 9.12
C ASN A 60 18.36 0.28 9.64
N TYR A 61 18.40 1.39 8.91
CA TYR A 61 17.72 2.61 9.35
C TYR A 61 16.21 2.42 9.33
N LEU A 62 15.66 1.87 8.25
CA LEU A 62 14.23 1.60 8.15
C LEU A 62 13.75 0.69 9.28
N ARG A 63 14.43 -0.42 9.52
CA ARG A 63 14.14 -1.34 10.62
C ARG A 63 14.15 -0.61 11.96
N HIS A 64 15.19 0.15 12.26
CA HIS A 64 15.28 0.85 13.54
C HIS A 64 14.26 1.98 13.71
N LEU A 65 13.87 2.66 12.63
CA LEU A 65 12.78 3.64 12.67
C LEU A 65 11.44 2.95 12.98
N MET A 66 11.18 1.78 12.40
CA MET A 66 9.98 0.99 12.68
C MET A 66 9.97 0.41 14.09
N LEU A 67 11.12 -0.03 14.62
CA LEU A 67 11.24 -0.44 16.02
C LEU A 67 10.99 0.74 16.97
N ALA A 68 11.54 1.92 16.65
CA ALA A 68 11.26 3.13 17.43
C ALA A 68 9.77 3.51 17.42
N ALA A 69 9.08 3.37 16.27
CA ALA A 69 7.62 3.53 16.20
C ALA A 69 6.90 2.53 17.10
N ALA A 70 7.27 1.25 17.08
CA ALA A 70 6.71 0.23 17.95
C ALA A 70 6.95 0.50 19.45
N GLU A 71 8.09 1.08 19.82
CA GLU A 71 8.39 1.46 21.21
C GLU A 71 7.61 2.67 21.68
N LEU A 72 7.43 3.68 20.81
CA LEU A 72 6.71 4.91 21.12
C LEU A 72 5.19 4.72 21.15
N TYR A 73 4.67 3.78 20.37
CA TYR A 73 3.23 3.54 20.20
C TYR A 73 2.84 2.08 20.50
N PRO A 74 3.12 1.55 21.71
CA PRO A 74 2.88 0.15 22.04
C PRO A 74 1.39 -0.26 22.02
N GLN A 75 0.47 0.71 22.04
CA GLN A 75 -0.98 0.53 21.98
C GLN A 75 -1.52 0.41 20.55
N ILE A 76 -0.75 0.78 19.53
CA ILE A 76 -1.18 0.79 18.14
C ILE A 76 -0.72 -0.51 17.47
N PRO A 77 -1.62 -1.36 16.94
CA PRO A 77 -1.22 -2.49 16.10
C PRO A 77 -0.57 -2.00 14.80
N ILE A 78 0.66 -2.44 14.53
CA ILE A 78 1.47 -1.98 13.40
C ILE A 78 1.84 -3.19 12.54
N VAL A 79 1.68 -3.06 11.23
CA VAL A 79 2.27 -3.96 10.23
C VAL A 79 3.44 -3.25 9.57
N MET A 80 4.55 -3.98 9.40
CA MET A 80 5.65 -3.57 8.53
C MET A 80 5.62 -4.45 7.27
N HIS A 81 5.22 -3.86 6.14
CA HIS A 81 4.93 -4.58 4.89
C HIS A 81 5.96 -4.28 3.79
N GLN A 82 6.52 -5.30 3.15
CA GLN A 82 7.37 -5.15 1.97
C GLN A 82 6.47 -4.98 0.74
N ASP A 83 6.54 -3.81 0.12
CA ASP A 83 5.77 -3.47 -1.09
C ASP A 83 6.56 -3.90 -2.35
N HIS A 84 5.87 -4.50 -3.33
CA HIS A 84 6.43 -4.97 -4.61
C HIS A 84 7.75 -5.76 -4.50
N GLY A 85 7.72 -6.90 -3.78
CA GLY A 85 8.82 -7.87 -3.79
C GLY A 85 8.94 -8.55 -5.15
N ASN A 86 10.01 -8.25 -5.89
CA ASN A 86 10.23 -8.76 -7.25
C ASN A 86 10.80 -10.18 -7.32
N SER A 87 11.12 -10.79 -6.18
CA SER A 87 11.63 -12.17 -6.14
C SER A 87 11.44 -12.78 -4.74
N PRO A 88 11.48 -14.12 -4.63
CA PRO A 88 11.50 -14.79 -3.34
C PRO A 88 12.65 -14.33 -2.43
N ASP A 89 13.83 -14.05 -2.98
CA ASP A 89 14.98 -13.54 -2.22
C ASP A 89 14.72 -12.14 -1.64
N THR A 90 14.08 -11.26 -2.39
CA THR A 90 13.70 -9.93 -1.91
C THR A 90 12.74 -10.05 -0.73
N CYS A 91 11.73 -10.92 -0.84
CA CYS A 91 10.77 -11.20 0.24
C CYS A 91 11.47 -11.78 1.47
N GLN A 92 12.33 -12.78 1.29
CA GLN A 92 13.10 -13.38 2.39
C GLN A 92 13.98 -12.34 3.09
N SER A 93 14.69 -11.49 2.34
CA SER A 93 15.51 -10.43 2.93
C SER A 93 14.70 -9.42 3.75
N ALA A 94 13.43 -9.17 3.38
CA ALA A 94 12.54 -8.32 4.16
C ALA A 94 12.14 -9.02 5.47
N ILE A 95 11.78 -10.32 5.41
CA ILE A 95 11.49 -11.14 6.59
C ILE A 95 12.67 -11.12 7.57
N ASP A 96 13.90 -11.32 7.07
CA ASP A 96 15.13 -11.29 7.88
C ASP A 96 15.37 -9.92 8.54
N ASN A 97 14.80 -8.85 7.98
CA ASN A 97 14.85 -7.49 8.54
C ASN A 97 13.67 -7.15 9.46
N GLY A 98 12.82 -8.13 9.80
CA GLY A 98 11.73 -7.98 10.77
C GLY A 98 10.41 -7.47 10.20
N PHE A 99 10.23 -7.53 8.87
CA PHE A 99 8.93 -7.29 8.25
C PHE A 99 7.93 -8.37 8.69
N THR A 100 6.72 -7.95 9.05
CA THR A 100 5.62 -8.85 9.46
C THR A 100 4.66 -9.20 8.33
N SER A 101 4.89 -8.59 7.15
CA SER A 101 4.23 -8.96 5.91
C SER A 101 5.11 -8.67 4.70
N VAL A 102 4.94 -9.45 3.64
CA VAL A 102 5.61 -9.23 2.36
C VAL A 102 4.63 -9.37 1.21
N MET A 103 4.81 -8.58 0.16
CA MET A 103 4.18 -8.80 -1.14
C MET A 103 5.15 -9.51 -2.06
N MET A 104 4.76 -10.66 -2.60
CA MET A 104 5.42 -11.25 -3.77
C MET A 104 4.67 -10.77 -5.02
N ASP A 105 5.24 -9.79 -5.70
CA ASP A 105 4.69 -9.31 -6.96
C ASP A 105 5.18 -10.18 -8.11
N GLY A 106 4.52 -11.32 -8.27
CA GLY A 106 4.75 -12.26 -9.36
C GLY A 106 4.00 -11.90 -10.64
N SER A 107 3.24 -10.79 -10.68
CA SER A 107 2.57 -10.33 -11.90
C SER A 107 3.59 -9.88 -12.96
N LEU A 108 4.79 -9.50 -12.49
CA LEU A 108 5.96 -9.20 -13.28
C LEU A 108 7.06 -10.23 -13.03
N GLU A 109 7.91 -10.42 -14.03
CA GLU A 109 9.16 -11.17 -13.91
C GLU A 109 10.11 -10.46 -12.92
N ALA A 110 11.20 -11.15 -12.53
CA ALA A 110 12.12 -10.63 -11.52
C ALA A 110 12.81 -9.29 -11.86
N ASP A 111 12.72 -8.83 -13.11
CA ASP A 111 13.17 -7.49 -13.51
C ASP A 111 12.25 -6.35 -13.01
N GLY A 112 11.05 -6.69 -12.51
CA GLY A 112 10.02 -5.76 -12.04
C GLY A 112 9.37 -4.95 -13.17
N LYS A 113 9.42 -5.43 -14.42
CA LYS A 113 9.00 -4.69 -15.62
C LYS A 113 8.29 -5.53 -16.66
N THR A 114 8.66 -6.79 -16.82
CA THR A 114 8.11 -7.67 -17.84
C THR A 114 6.89 -8.39 -17.27
N PRO A 115 5.68 -8.28 -17.86
CA PRO A 115 4.54 -9.11 -17.43
C PRO A 115 4.88 -10.59 -17.46
N ALA A 116 4.65 -11.28 -16.35
CA ALA A 116 4.94 -12.71 -16.20
C ALA A 116 3.79 -13.60 -16.69
N SER A 117 4.07 -14.88 -16.90
CA SER A 117 3.00 -15.86 -17.10
C SER A 117 2.30 -16.19 -15.78
N TYR A 118 1.05 -16.66 -15.87
CA TYR A 118 0.29 -17.12 -14.70
C TYR A 118 1.06 -18.20 -13.90
N GLU A 119 1.67 -19.17 -14.58
CA GLU A 119 2.41 -20.26 -13.93
C GLU A 119 3.66 -19.77 -13.21
N TYR A 120 4.36 -18.78 -13.77
CA TYR A 120 5.48 -18.13 -13.08
C TYR A 120 4.98 -17.48 -11.79
N ASN A 121 3.93 -16.66 -11.90
CA ASN A 121 3.36 -15.91 -10.79
C ASN A 121 2.93 -16.85 -9.64
N VAL A 122 2.16 -17.90 -9.96
CA VAL A 122 1.76 -18.91 -8.98
C VAL A 122 2.96 -19.58 -8.33
N GLY A 123 3.97 -19.96 -9.13
CA GLY A 123 5.17 -20.63 -8.65
C GLY A 123 5.93 -19.81 -7.61
N VAL A 124 6.28 -18.56 -7.94
CA VAL A 124 7.04 -17.68 -7.04
C VAL A 124 6.22 -17.23 -5.83
N THR A 125 4.93 -16.93 -6.02
CA THR A 125 4.04 -16.51 -4.94
C THR A 125 3.84 -17.63 -3.93
N LYS A 126 3.57 -18.85 -4.39
CA LYS A 126 3.43 -20.03 -3.53
C LYS A 126 4.69 -20.30 -2.72
N GLU A 127 5.87 -20.23 -3.36
CA GLU A 127 7.15 -20.42 -2.66
C GLU A 127 7.31 -19.41 -1.52
N VAL A 128 6.97 -18.14 -1.75
CA VAL A 128 7.03 -17.10 -0.73
C VAL A 128 6.00 -17.34 0.37
N THR A 129 4.76 -17.68 0.02
CA THR A 129 3.70 -18.02 0.98
C THR A 129 4.17 -19.12 1.95
N GLU A 130 4.65 -20.25 1.42
CA GLU A 130 5.09 -21.38 2.24
C GLU A 130 6.22 -20.99 3.24
N LYS A 131 7.21 -20.22 2.77
CA LYS A 131 8.35 -19.75 3.59
C LYS A 131 7.94 -18.71 4.64
N ALA A 132 7.06 -17.78 4.27
CA ALA A 132 6.59 -16.71 5.13
C ALA A 132 5.64 -17.23 6.21
N HIS A 133 4.69 -18.08 5.84
CA HIS A 133 3.73 -18.70 6.76
C HIS A 133 4.41 -19.57 7.82
N ALA A 134 5.48 -20.29 7.46
CA ALA A 134 6.31 -21.04 8.42
C ALA A 134 6.93 -20.17 9.52
N GLN A 135 7.05 -18.85 9.27
CA GLN A 135 7.55 -17.85 10.22
C GLN A 135 6.44 -16.94 10.77
N GLY A 136 5.18 -17.17 10.37
CA GLY A 136 4.02 -16.38 10.76
C GLY A 136 3.90 -15.01 10.09
N VAL A 137 4.64 -14.78 8.99
CA VAL A 137 4.59 -13.57 8.18
C VAL A 137 3.49 -13.71 7.13
N SER A 138 2.69 -12.66 6.95
CA SER A 138 1.59 -12.65 5.97
C SER A 138 2.06 -12.32 4.56
N VAL A 139 1.42 -12.91 3.55
CA VAL A 139 1.79 -12.71 2.13
C VAL A 139 0.66 -12.07 1.33
N GLU A 140 1.01 -11.04 0.58
CA GLU A 140 0.20 -10.47 -0.50
C GLU A 140 0.74 -10.97 -1.85
N GLY A 141 -0.14 -11.37 -2.75
CA GLY A 141 0.18 -11.63 -4.16
C GLY A 141 -0.60 -10.68 -5.07
N GLU A 142 -0.15 -10.53 -6.32
CA GLU A 142 -0.83 -9.72 -7.34
C GLU A 142 -1.21 -10.55 -8.55
N LEU A 143 -2.43 -10.35 -9.06
CA LEU A 143 -2.89 -10.96 -10.31
C LEU A 143 -3.41 -9.88 -11.27
N GLY A 144 -2.98 -9.93 -12.52
CA GLY A 144 -3.11 -8.82 -13.48
C GLY A 144 -1.95 -7.83 -13.34
N CYS A 145 -1.85 -6.90 -14.28
CA CYS A 145 -0.79 -5.89 -14.32
C CYS A 145 -1.40 -4.50 -14.12
N LEU A 146 -0.83 -3.73 -13.19
CA LEU A 146 -1.22 -2.34 -12.99
C LEU A 146 -0.89 -1.48 -14.21
N GLY A 147 -1.84 -0.64 -14.61
CA GLY A 147 -1.73 0.21 -15.78
C GLY A 147 -3.04 0.92 -16.10
N SER A 148 -2.94 1.96 -16.92
CA SER A 148 -4.08 2.78 -17.31
C SER A 148 -4.85 2.11 -18.46
N LEU A 149 -6.16 1.94 -18.29
CA LEU A 149 -7.05 1.45 -19.35
C LEU A 149 -7.16 2.41 -20.54
N GLU A 150 -6.84 3.69 -20.35
CA GLU A 150 -6.86 4.70 -21.42
C GLU A 150 -5.64 4.58 -22.35
N SER A 151 -4.46 4.38 -21.76
CA SER A 151 -3.18 4.40 -22.49
C SER A 151 -2.65 3.01 -22.85
N GLY A 152 -3.07 1.98 -22.12
CA GLY A 152 -2.50 0.64 -22.21
C GLY A 152 -1.11 0.52 -21.58
N GLU A 153 -0.66 1.51 -20.82
CA GLU A 153 0.71 1.57 -20.28
C GLU A 153 0.71 1.57 -18.74
N GLY A 154 1.75 0.94 -18.17
CA GLY A 154 2.05 1.00 -16.74
C GLY A 154 2.83 2.25 -16.35
N GLU A 155 2.69 2.69 -15.11
CA GLU A 155 3.63 3.63 -14.47
C GLU A 155 4.55 2.87 -13.51
N GLN A 156 5.69 3.45 -13.16
CA GLN A 156 6.63 2.84 -12.22
C GLN A 156 6.50 3.46 -10.83
N GLU A 157 6.38 2.61 -9.80
CA GLU A 157 6.57 2.95 -8.40
C GLU A 157 7.99 2.55 -8.00
N ASP A 158 8.85 3.52 -7.71
CA ASP A 158 10.24 3.28 -7.32
C ASP A 158 11.03 2.35 -8.27
N GLY A 159 10.72 2.43 -9.57
CA GLY A 159 11.35 1.64 -10.63
C GLY A 159 10.73 0.27 -10.89
N HIS A 160 9.62 -0.06 -10.20
CA HIS A 160 8.85 -1.28 -10.37
C HIS A 160 7.50 -0.97 -11.04
N GLY A 161 7.16 -1.71 -12.10
CA GLY A 161 5.96 -1.49 -12.90
C GLY A 161 6.14 -1.91 -14.35
N ALA A 162 5.06 -2.39 -14.97
CA ALA A 162 5.10 -2.92 -16.33
C ALA A 162 5.63 -1.90 -17.36
N VAL A 163 6.49 -2.36 -18.28
CA VAL A 163 7.04 -1.53 -19.35
C VAL A 163 6.55 -2.00 -20.72
N GLY A 164 5.98 -1.08 -21.48
CA GLY A 164 5.43 -1.33 -22.81
C GLY A 164 3.90 -1.32 -22.81
N GLN A 165 3.34 -1.72 -23.95
CA GLN A 165 1.89 -1.79 -24.15
C GLN A 165 1.35 -3.11 -23.59
N LEU A 166 0.33 -2.99 -22.73
CA LEU A 166 -0.39 -4.07 -22.09
C LEU A 166 -1.71 -4.33 -22.82
N SER A 167 -2.09 -5.59 -22.95
CA SER A 167 -3.42 -5.93 -23.45
C SER A 167 -4.50 -5.57 -22.43
N HIS A 168 -5.74 -5.43 -22.89
CA HIS A 168 -6.88 -5.17 -22.00
C HIS A 168 -7.03 -6.26 -20.91
N ASP A 169 -6.80 -7.53 -21.29
CA ASP A 169 -6.89 -8.67 -20.37
C ASP A 169 -5.73 -8.68 -19.35
N GLN A 170 -4.58 -8.08 -19.66
CA GLN A 170 -3.50 -7.89 -18.68
C GLN A 170 -3.84 -6.78 -17.68
N LEU A 171 -4.57 -5.75 -18.11
CA LEU A 171 -4.92 -4.58 -17.27
C LEU A 171 -6.08 -4.82 -16.30
N LEU A 172 -6.78 -5.95 -16.44
CA LEU A 172 -7.94 -6.31 -15.65
C LEU A 172 -7.82 -7.75 -15.15
N THR A 173 -7.76 -7.93 -13.83
CA THR A 173 -7.74 -9.26 -13.22
C THR A 173 -8.96 -10.07 -13.63
N ASP A 174 -8.77 -11.29 -14.12
CA ASP A 174 -9.87 -12.22 -14.38
C ASP A 174 -10.39 -12.85 -13.06
N PRO A 175 -11.72 -12.83 -12.79
CA PRO A 175 -12.27 -13.38 -11.55
C PRO A 175 -12.13 -14.89 -11.39
N GLU A 176 -12.10 -15.65 -12.48
CA GLU A 176 -11.90 -17.10 -12.45
C GLU A 176 -10.43 -17.41 -12.19
N GLU A 177 -9.51 -16.67 -12.81
CA GLU A 177 -8.08 -16.78 -12.48
C GLU A 177 -7.78 -16.34 -11.05
N ALA A 178 -8.48 -15.33 -10.51
CA ALA A 178 -8.32 -14.91 -9.11
C ALA A 178 -8.67 -16.04 -8.12
N GLU A 179 -9.77 -16.75 -8.36
CA GLU A 179 -10.17 -17.90 -7.53
C GLU A 179 -9.11 -19.00 -7.53
N ARG A 180 -8.60 -19.33 -8.72
CA ARG A 180 -7.53 -20.30 -8.89
C ARG A 180 -6.23 -19.84 -8.22
N PHE A 181 -5.85 -18.58 -8.41
CA PHE A 181 -4.61 -18.02 -7.88
C PHE A 181 -4.59 -18.09 -6.35
N VAL A 182 -5.67 -17.66 -5.69
CA VAL A 182 -5.78 -17.73 -4.23
C VAL A 182 -5.70 -19.17 -3.73
N ALA A 183 -6.41 -20.10 -4.39
CA ALA A 183 -6.39 -21.52 -4.02
C ALA A 183 -5.02 -22.19 -4.23
N GLU A 184 -4.31 -21.83 -5.30
CA GLU A 184 -3.02 -22.41 -5.67
C GLU A 184 -1.85 -21.84 -4.85
N THR A 185 -1.95 -20.59 -4.41
CA THR A 185 -0.85 -19.85 -3.74
C THR A 185 -1.03 -19.70 -2.23
N GLY A 186 -2.25 -19.73 -1.70
CA GLY A 186 -2.53 -19.58 -0.27
C GLY A 186 -2.27 -18.17 0.30
N VAL A 187 -2.22 -17.13 -0.55
CA VAL A 187 -1.97 -15.75 -0.11
C VAL A 187 -3.00 -15.26 0.92
N ASP A 188 -2.58 -14.37 1.82
CA ASP A 188 -3.43 -13.72 2.81
C ASP A 188 -4.20 -12.52 2.23
N ALA A 189 -3.68 -11.93 1.16
CA ALA A 189 -4.28 -10.80 0.48
C ALA A 189 -3.99 -10.87 -1.03
N LEU A 190 -4.95 -10.41 -1.84
CA LEU A 190 -4.85 -10.40 -3.29
C LEU A 190 -4.95 -8.96 -3.84
N ALA A 191 -3.86 -8.47 -4.40
CA ALA A 191 -3.85 -7.27 -5.23
C ALA A 191 -4.45 -7.58 -6.61
N VAL A 192 -5.33 -6.68 -7.06
CA VAL A 192 -6.09 -6.82 -8.31
C VAL A 192 -5.90 -5.60 -9.21
N ALA A 193 -5.69 -5.84 -10.49
CA ALA A 193 -5.68 -4.84 -11.54
C ALA A 193 -7.11 -4.50 -11.98
N ILE A 194 -7.45 -3.22 -11.88
CA ILE A 194 -8.79 -2.68 -12.17
C ILE A 194 -8.73 -1.35 -12.94
N GLY A 195 -7.62 -1.10 -13.64
CA GLY A 195 -7.35 0.16 -14.34
C GLY A 195 -6.72 1.26 -13.49
N THR A 196 -6.25 0.94 -12.28
CA THR A 196 -5.37 1.85 -11.53
C THR A 196 -3.91 1.70 -12.00
N SER A 197 -3.14 2.78 -11.88
CA SER A 197 -1.69 2.81 -12.06
C SER A 197 -1.03 3.49 -10.87
N HIS A 198 0.30 3.37 -10.73
CA HIS A 198 1.09 4.06 -9.71
C HIS A 198 1.20 5.58 -9.98
N GLY A 199 1.99 6.29 -9.19
CA GLY A 199 2.31 7.70 -9.46
C GLY A 199 1.15 8.69 -9.29
N ALA A 200 1.32 9.90 -9.84
CA ALA A 200 0.31 10.96 -9.80
C ALA A 200 -0.57 11.00 -11.05
N TYR A 201 -0.06 10.54 -12.19
CA TYR A 201 -0.72 10.69 -13.49
C TYR A 201 -1.61 9.48 -13.82
N LYS A 202 -2.55 9.19 -12.91
CA LYS A 202 -3.40 8.00 -13.00
C LYS A 202 -4.45 8.13 -14.10
N PHE A 203 -5.07 9.31 -14.16
CA PHE A 203 -6.14 9.61 -15.09
C PHE A 203 -5.95 10.98 -15.74
N THR A 204 -6.36 11.10 -17.00
CA THR A 204 -6.36 12.36 -17.76
C THR A 204 -7.58 13.24 -17.48
N SER A 205 -8.57 12.72 -16.77
CA SER A 205 -9.75 13.41 -16.27
C SER A 205 -10.23 12.75 -14.97
N GLN A 206 -11.27 13.30 -14.32
CA GLN A 206 -11.87 12.64 -13.17
C GLN A 206 -12.35 11.23 -13.58
N PRO A 207 -11.89 10.15 -12.92
CA PRO A 207 -12.17 8.81 -13.38
C PRO A 207 -13.66 8.50 -13.30
N THR A 208 -14.15 7.83 -14.35
CA THR A 208 -15.48 7.23 -14.41
C THR A 208 -15.36 5.71 -14.27
N GLY A 209 -16.50 5.00 -14.18
CA GLY A 209 -16.51 3.54 -14.20
C GLY A 209 -15.95 2.90 -15.48
N GLU A 210 -15.70 3.68 -16.54
CA GLU A 210 -15.08 3.18 -17.78
C GLU A 210 -13.56 2.96 -17.63
N VAL A 211 -12.91 3.73 -16.75
CA VAL A 211 -11.45 3.72 -16.56
C VAL A 211 -11.03 3.16 -15.20
N LEU A 212 -12.00 2.98 -14.29
CA LEU A 212 -11.83 2.34 -13.00
C LEU A 212 -12.88 1.23 -12.85
N ALA A 213 -12.47 -0.02 -13.05
CA ALA A 213 -13.35 -1.17 -13.17
C ALA A 213 -13.82 -1.71 -11.82
N MET A 214 -14.56 -0.92 -11.04
CA MET A 214 -15.04 -1.33 -9.71
C MET A 214 -15.97 -2.55 -9.74
N ASP A 215 -16.73 -2.73 -10.82
CA ASP A 215 -17.56 -3.92 -11.05
C ASP A 215 -16.71 -5.20 -11.05
N ARG A 216 -15.41 -5.10 -11.38
CA ARG A 216 -14.47 -6.23 -11.33
C ARG A 216 -14.15 -6.64 -9.88
N ILE A 217 -13.94 -5.69 -8.97
CA ILE A 217 -13.79 -5.99 -7.53
C ILE A 217 -15.05 -6.69 -7.02
N GLU A 218 -16.22 -6.17 -7.35
CA GLU A 218 -17.50 -6.75 -6.91
C GLU A 218 -17.67 -8.20 -7.38
N GLU A 219 -17.31 -8.50 -8.63
CA GLU A 219 -17.34 -9.85 -9.17
C GLU A 219 -16.32 -10.79 -8.52
N ILE A 220 -15.08 -10.32 -8.32
CA ILE A 220 -14.04 -11.09 -7.62
C ILE A 220 -14.50 -11.41 -6.19
N HIS A 221 -15.04 -10.42 -5.47
CA HIS A 221 -15.51 -10.61 -4.09
C HIS A 221 -16.71 -11.56 -4.00
N ARG A 222 -17.64 -11.54 -4.98
CA ARG A 222 -18.73 -12.52 -5.04
C ARG A 222 -18.21 -13.97 -5.11
N ARG A 223 -17.09 -14.19 -5.80
CA ARG A 223 -16.46 -15.52 -5.93
C ARG A 223 -15.56 -15.87 -4.76
N LEU A 224 -14.88 -14.87 -4.20
CA LEU A 224 -13.93 -14.99 -3.10
C LEU A 224 -14.37 -14.14 -1.89
N PRO A 225 -15.49 -14.48 -1.21
CA PRO A 225 -16.06 -13.64 -0.16
C PRO A 225 -15.17 -13.49 1.07
N ASN A 226 -14.22 -14.43 1.26
CA ASN A 226 -13.29 -14.45 2.40
C ASN A 226 -11.87 -14.00 2.03
N CYS A 227 -11.62 -13.63 0.77
CA CYS A 227 -10.31 -13.12 0.36
C CYS A 227 -10.25 -11.61 0.63
N HIS A 228 -9.12 -11.16 1.18
CA HIS A 228 -8.86 -9.74 1.42
C HIS A 228 -8.28 -9.10 0.17
N LEU A 229 -9.07 -8.27 -0.50
CA LEU A 229 -8.61 -7.60 -1.72
C LEU A 229 -7.74 -6.38 -1.39
N VAL A 230 -6.77 -6.10 -2.26
CA VAL A 230 -5.86 -4.97 -2.15
C VAL A 230 -6.00 -4.07 -3.37
N MET A 231 -6.20 -2.78 -3.11
CA MET A 231 -6.20 -1.75 -4.15
C MET A 231 -4.85 -1.04 -4.19
N HIS A 232 -4.08 -1.34 -5.23
CA HIS A 232 -2.85 -0.63 -5.56
C HIS A 232 -3.14 0.70 -6.25
N GLY A 233 -2.13 1.55 -6.39
CA GLY A 233 -2.26 2.80 -7.14
C GLY A 233 -3.37 3.74 -6.65
N SER A 234 -3.79 3.66 -5.38
CA SER A 234 -5.07 4.21 -4.92
C SER A 234 -4.98 5.55 -4.19
N SER A 235 -3.93 6.32 -4.46
CA SER A 235 -3.84 7.72 -4.02
C SER A 235 -4.89 8.58 -4.75
N SER A 236 -5.53 9.50 -4.03
CA SER A 236 -6.64 10.32 -4.55
C SER A 236 -6.19 11.60 -5.26
N VAL A 237 -4.92 11.98 -5.10
CA VAL A 237 -4.29 13.18 -5.66
C VAL A 237 -5.15 14.45 -5.41
N PRO A 238 -5.39 14.84 -4.13
CA PRO A 238 -6.25 15.98 -3.81
C PRO A 238 -5.82 17.27 -4.53
N GLN A 239 -6.79 17.99 -5.10
CA GLN A 239 -6.52 19.23 -5.85
C GLN A 239 -5.76 20.27 -5.02
N GLU A 240 -6.12 20.43 -3.75
CA GLU A 240 -5.44 21.38 -2.85
C GLU A 240 -3.93 21.13 -2.72
N LEU A 241 -3.48 19.88 -2.82
CA LEU A 241 -2.07 19.51 -2.72
C LEU A 241 -1.33 19.78 -4.05
N GLN A 242 -2.03 19.70 -5.18
CA GLN A 242 -1.49 20.12 -6.48
C GLN A 242 -1.36 21.64 -6.54
N ASP A 243 -2.40 22.35 -6.10
CA ASP A 243 -2.48 23.81 -6.12
C ASP A 243 -1.39 24.44 -5.26
N ILE A 244 -1.17 23.96 -4.03
CA ILE A 244 -0.10 24.47 -3.17
C ILE A 244 1.29 24.27 -3.81
N ILE A 245 1.54 23.14 -4.48
CA ILE A 245 2.82 22.91 -5.15
C ILE A 245 3.00 23.91 -6.29
N ASN A 246 1.99 24.08 -7.15
CA ASN A 246 2.04 24.98 -8.29
C ASN A 246 2.11 26.46 -7.87
N GLN A 247 1.42 26.84 -6.79
CA GLN A 247 1.48 28.18 -6.22
C GLN A 247 2.91 28.54 -5.77
N TYR A 248 3.65 27.59 -5.20
CA TYR A 248 5.01 27.81 -4.68
C TYR A 248 6.09 27.21 -5.59
N GLY A 249 6.01 27.52 -6.89
CA GLY A 249 7.06 27.29 -7.88
C GLY A 249 7.19 25.85 -8.37
N GLY A 250 6.17 25.01 -8.17
CA GLY A 250 6.02 23.72 -8.83
C GLY A 250 5.39 23.86 -10.22
N SER A 251 5.38 22.75 -10.96
CA SER A 251 4.84 22.69 -12.33
C SER A 251 4.17 21.34 -12.59
N LEU A 252 3.35 20.88 -11.63
CA LEU A 252 2.53 19.69 -11.79
C LEU A 252 1.48 19.95 -12.86
N LYS A 253 1.41 19.06 -13.85
CA LYS A 253 0.27 19.04 -14.77
C LYS A 253 -0.96 18.60 -13.99
N GLN A 254 -2.11 19.16 -14.33
CA GLN A 254 -3.38 18.74 -13.76
C GLN A 254 -3.56 17.23 -13.92
N THR A 255 -3.88 16.55 -12.83
CA THR A 255 -4.16 15.13 -12.83
C THR A 255 -5.16 14.75 -11.75
N TRP A 256 -5.65 13.51 -11.79
CA TRP A 256 -6.70 13.01 -10.91
C TRP A 256 -6.28 11.64 -10.38
N GLY A 257 -6.57 11.38 -9.11
CA GLY A 257 -6.40 10.08 -8.49
C GLY A 257 -7.71 9.31 -8.34
N VAL A 258 -7.67 8.25 -7.54
CA VAL A 258 -8.86 7.43 -7.24
C VAL A 258 -9.78 8.17 -6.25
N PRO A 259 -11.06 8.42 -6.58
CA PRO A 259 -12.01 9.07 -5.68
C PRO A 259 -12.21 8.26 -4.40
N VAL A 260 -12.34 8.94 -3.27
CA VAL A 260 -12.53 8.29 -1.97
C VAL A 260 -13.80 7.45 -1.94
N GLU A 261 -14.85 7.92 -2.62
CA GLU A 261 -16.14 7.23 -2.71
C GLU A 261 -16.02 5.87 -3.44
N GLU A 262 -15.16 5.78 -4.46
CA GLU A 262 -14.91 4.52 -5.17
C GLU A 262 -14.04 3.57 -4.32
N ILE A 263 -13.09 4.11 -3.55
CA ILE A 263 -12.35 3.29 -2.57
C ILE A 263 -13.32 2.73 -1.51
N GLN A 264 -14.25 3.55 -0.99
CA GLN A 264 -15.28 3.12 -0.06
C GLN A 264 -16.24 2.08 -0.68
N ARG A 265 -16.54 2.21 -1.98
CA ARG A 265 -17.26 1.17 -2.73
C ARG A 265 -16.48 -0.14 -2.77
N GLY A 266 -15.17 -0.08 -3.01
CA GLY A 266 -14.27 -1.24 -2.94
C GLY A 266 -14.25 -1.90 -1.55
N ILE A 267 -14.22 -1.10 -0.48
CA ILE A 267 -14.22 -1.60 0.91
C ILE A 267 -15.49 -2.40 1.22
N LYS A 268 -16.65 -1.96 0.71
CA LYS A 268 -17.91 -2.72 0.81
C LYS A 268 -17.90 -4.04 0.03
N SER A 269 -16.93 -4.20 -0.85
CA SER A 269 -16.75 -5.32 -1.76
C SER A 269 -15.43 -6.05 -1.50
N GLY A 270 -15.01 -6.14 -0.23
CA GLY A 270 -13.88 -6.99 0.18
C GLY A 270 -12.49 -6.35 0.11
N VAL A 271 -12.35 -5.08 -0.28
CA VAL A 271 -11.05 -4.38 -0.20
C VAL A 271 -10.70 -4.09 1.25
N ARG A 272 -9.56 -4.62 1.72
CA ARG A 272 -9.09 -4.44 3.10
C ARG A 272 -7.76 -3.70 3.21
N LYS A 273 -6.99 -3.60 2.12
CA LYS A 273 -5.76 -2.80 2.05
C LYS A 273 -5.80 -1.83 0.86
N ILE A 274 -5.44 -0.58 1.12
CA ILE A 274 -5.46 0.51 0.14
C ILE A 274 -4.10 1.20 0.15
N ASN A 275 -3.33 1.07 -0.93
CA ASN A 275 -1.99 1.64 -1.01
C ASN A 275 -2.05 3.15 -1.27
N VAL A 276 -1.41 3.94 -0.40
CA VAL A 276 -1.38 5.41 -0.46
C VAL A 276 0.05 5.93 -0.29
N ASP A 277 0.60 6.53 -1.34
CA ASP A 277 1.94 7.14 -1.33
C ASP A 277 1.92 8.55 -1.92
N THR A 278 1.48 8.70 -3.17
CA THR A 278 1.48 9.97 -3.90
C THR A 278 0.88 11.13 -3.10
N ASP A 279 -0.23 10.91 -2.40
CA ASP A 279 -0.88 11.95 -1.59
C ASP A 279 0.07 12.50 -0.51
N ASN A 280 0.85 11.63 0.12
CA ASN A 280 1.81 11.99 1.16
C ASN A 280 3.02 12.72 0.56
N ARG A 281 3.51 12.28 -0.61
CA ARG A 281 4.59 12.97 -1.35
C ARG A 281 4.17 14.39 -1.73
N LEU A 282 2.93 14.57 -2.21
CA LEU A 282 2.37 15.88 -2.55
C LEU A 282 2.24 16.77 -1.30
N ALA A 283 1.73 16.23 -0.20
CA ALA A 283 1.58 16.95 1.07
C ALA A 283 2.92 17.49 1.61
N ILE A 284 3.93 16.62 1.70
CA ILE A 284 5.27 17.01 2.15
C ILE A 284 5.87 18.04 1.20
N THR A 285 5.83 17.80 -0.11
CA THR A 285 6.44 18.66 -1.12
C THR A 285 5.82 20.07 -1.11
N GLY A 286 4.49 20.14 -1.08
CA GLY A 286 3.75 21.40 -1.03
C GLY A 286 4.07 22.22 0.22
N ALA A 287 4.09 21.56 1.38
CA ALA A 287 4.39 22.21 2.65
C ALA A 287 5.82 22.77 2.71
N ILE A 288 6.82 22.00 2.24
CA ILE A 288 8.22 22.48 2.19
C ILE A 288 8.35 23.68 1.24
N ARG A 289 7.78 23.59 0.03
CA ARG A 289 7.82 24.67 -0.97
C ARG A 289 7.22 25.96 -0.42
N LYS A 290 6.10 25.87 0.27
CA LYS A 290 5.48 27.02 0.93
C LYS A 290 6.42 27.68 1.94
N VAL A 291 7.06 26.91 2.82
CA VAL A 291 7.98 27.46 3.84
C VAL A 291 9.18 28.15 3.19
N PHE A 292 9.77 27.55 2.15
CA PHE A 292 10.88 28.16 1.42
C PHE A 292 10.52 29.47 0.75
N ALA A 293 9.29 29.58 0.23
CA ALA A 293 8.82 30.80 -0.42
C ALA A 293 8.44 31.91 0.57
N GLU A 294 7.77 31.56 1.67
CA GLU A 294 7.22 32.54 2.62
C GLU A 294 8.22 32.98 3.70
N THR A 295 9.19 32.13 4.04
CA THR A 295 10.19 32.40 5.08
C THR A 295 11.60 32.08 4.59
N PRO A 296 12.12 32.80 3.57
CA PRO A 296 13.39 32.49 2.92
C PRO A 296 14.61 32.63 3.84
N GLU A 297 14.47 33.31 4.99
CA GLU A 297 15.50 33.42 6.01
C GLU A 297 15.67 32.15 6.86
N LYS A 298 14.70 31.23 6.86
CA LYS A 298 14.77 29.98 7.61
C LYS A 298 15.59 28.94 6.87
N PHE A 299 16.57 28.37 7.56
CA PHE A 299 17.48 27.35 7.02
C PHE A 299 17.59 26.12 7.93
N ASP A 300 16.99 26.12 9.11
CA ASP A 300 16.93 24.94 9.98
C ASP A 300 16.01 23.90 9.33
N PRO A 301 16.47 22.66 9.10
CA PRO A 301 15.63 21.60 8.55
C PRO A 301 14.30 21.41 9.25
N ARG A 302 14.27 21.60 10.57
CA ARG A 302 13.08 21.43 11.38
C ARG A 302 12.02 22.48 11.09
N ASP A 303 12.39 23.64 10.56
CA ASP A 303 11.45 24.71 10.25
C ASP A 303 10.54 24.38 9.07
N TYR A 304 11.03 23.59 8.11
CA TYR A 304 10.24 23.15 6.96
C TYR A 304 9.79 21.69 7.04
N LEU A 305 10.53 20.82 7.76
CA LEU A 305 10.13 19.44 7.98
C LEU A 305 9.00 19.27 9.00
N LYS A 306 8.90 20.15 10.02
CA LYS A 306 7.75 20.11 10.96
C LYS A 306 6.42 20.41 10.25
N PRO A 307 6.28 21.49 9.46
CA PRO A 307 5.07 21.70 8.66
C PRO A 307 4.80 20.59 7.65
N ALA A 308 5.85 20.02 7.04
CA ALA A 308 5.71 18.90 6.11
C ALA A 308 5.13 17.65 6.78
N ARG A 309 5.65 17.29 7.95
CA ARG A 309 5.14 16.20 8.78
C ARG A 309 3.67 16.45 9.17
N ALA A 310 3.35 17.65 9.64
CA ALA A 310 1.99 18.02 10.00
C ALA A 310 1.02 17.90 8.81
N LYS A 311 1.43 18.36 7.62
CA LYS A 311 0.57 18.27 6.42
C LYS A 311 0.36 16.83 5.96
N MET A 312 1.38 15.97 6.06
CA MET A 312 1.20 14.53 5.79
C MET A 312 0.29 13.86 6.84
N LYS A 313 0.44 14.22 8.12
CA LYS A 313 -0.43 13.72 9.20
C LYS A 313 -1.90 13.99 8.91
N GLU A 314 -2.24 15.19 8.43
CA GLU A 314 -3.61 15.55 8.01
C GLU A 314 -4.14 14.59 6.93
N VAL A 315 -3.32 14.26 5.92
CA VAL A 315 -3.69 13.31 4.86
C VAL A 315 -3.93 11.91 5.44
N CYS A 316 -3.03 11.43 6.31
CA CYS A 316 -3.17 10.13 6.95
C CYS A 316 -4.46 10.04 7.79
N ILE A 317 -4.77 11.07 8.60
CA ILE A 317 -6.02 11.15 9.38
C ILE A 317 -7.23 11.07 8.44
N ALA A 318 -7.23 11.86 7.36
CA ALA A 318 -8.35 11.89 6.42
C ALA A 318 -8.61 10.50 5.80
N ARG A 319 -7.55 9.75 5.44
CA ARG A 319 -7.67 8.37 4.93
C ARG A 319 -8.15 7.40 6.00
N MET A 320 -7.58 7.46 7.20
CA MET A 320 -7.96 6.58 8.32
C MET A 320 -9.45 6.72 8.69
N VAL A 321 -9.96 7.96 8.69
CA VAL A 321 -11.38 8.23 8.92
C VAL A 321 -12.23 7.77 7.73
N ALA A 322 -11.84 8.12 6.51
CA ALA A 322 -12.62 7.79 5.31
C ALA A 322 -12.72 6.28 5.06
N PHE A 323 -11.70 5.51 5.43
CA PHE A 323 -11.68 4.05 5.23
C PHE A 323 -12.24 3.27 6.43
N GLY A 324 -12.64 3.96 7.50
CA GLY A 324 -13.32 3.36 8.65
C GLY A 324 -12.39 2.69 9.68
N GLN A 325 -11.07 2.72 9.50
CA GLN A 325 -10.12 2.13 10.46
C GLN A 325 -10.00 2.90 11.78
N ALA A 326 -10.41 4.18 11.82
CA ALA A 326 -10.40 5.00 13.04
C ALA A 326 -11.21 4.36 14.19
N GLY A 327 -10.63 4.34 15.39
CA GLY A 327 -11.25 3.79 16.61
C GLY A 327 -11.17 2.27 16.74
N ASN A 328 -10.37 1.58 15.92
CA ASN A 328 -10.29 0.11 15.92
C ASN A 328 -9.00 -0.45 16.54
N ALA A 329 -7.97 0.36 16.82
CA ALA A 329 -6.67 -0.11 17.30
C ALA A 329 -6.79 -0.96 18.58
N SER A 330 -7.53 -0.44 19.57
CA SER A 330 -7.71 -1.07 20.88
C SER A 330 -8.60 -2.33 20.87
N LYS A 331 -9.30 -2.58 19.75
CA LYS A 331 -10.20 -3.74 19.59
C LYS A 331 -9.48 -4.97 19.03
N ILE A 332 -8.27 -4.79 18.51
CA ILE A 332 -7.51 -5.85 17.86
C ILE A 332 -6.73 -6.66 18.88
N LYS A 333 -6.89 -7.99 18.82
CA LYS A 333 -6.08 -8.92 19.59
C LYS A 333 -4.72 -9.12 18.89
N CYS A 334 -3.71 -8.40 19.35
CA CYS A 334 -2.35 -8.51 18.80
C CYS A 334 -1.71 -9.86 19.12
N GLU A 335 -1.07 -10.46 18.13
CA GLU A 335 -0.28 -11.68 18.25
C GLU A 335 1.02 -11.53 17.45
N SER A 336 2.12 -12.06 17.96
CA SER A 336 3.42 -11.98 17.27
C SER A 336 3.51 -13.01 16.16
N ILE A 337 4.38 -12.78 15.18
CA ILE A 337 4.60 -13.70 14.06
C ILE A 337 4.96 -15.12 14.55
N GLU A 338 5.76 -15.26 15.62
CA GLU A 338 6.18 -16.59 16.11
C GLU A 338 5.00 -17.40 16.65
N LYS A 339 4.01 -16.74 17.26
CA LYS A 339 2.80 -17.42 17.73
C LYS A 339 1.83 -17.67 16.58
N PHE A 340 1.71 -16.70 15.67
CA PHE A 340 0.84 -16.79 14.50
C PHE A 340 1.28 -17.87 13.49
N ALA A 341 2.57 -18.24 13.45
CA ALA A 341 3.05 -19.37 12.66
C ALA A 341 2.29 -20.69 12.97
N SER A 342 1.86 -20.88 14.22
CA SER A 342 1.08 -22.06 14.61
C SER A 342 -0.34 -22.06 14.02
N PHE A 343 -0.91 -20.89 13.74
CA PHE A 343 -2.19 -20.78 13.03
C PHE A 343 -2.03 -21.28 11.60
N TYR A 344 -1.00 -20.83 10.86
CA TYR A 344 -0.76 -21.29 9.49
C TYR A 344 -0.47 -22.79 9.42
N ALA A 345 0.24 -23.36 10.40
CA ALA A 345 0.47 -24.81 10.44
C ALA A 345 -0.80 -25.65 10.67
N SER A 346 -1.93 -25.02 11.01
CA SER A 346 -3.19 -25.68 11.34
C SER A 346 -4.28 -25.59 10.28
N VAL A 347 -4.10 -24.73 9.26
CA VAL A 347 -5.10 -24.42 8.23
C VAL A 347 -4.76 -25.01 6.87
#